data_AF-A0A0D2KHH3-F1
#
_entry.id   AF-A0A0D2KHH3-F1
#
_cell.length_a   1.000
_cell.length_b   1.000
_cell.length_c   1.000
_cell.angle_alpha   90.00
_cell.angle_beta   90.00
_cell.angle_gamma   90.00
#
_symmetry.space_group_name_H-M   'P 1'
#
loop_
_entity.id
_entity.type
_entity.pdbx_description
1 polymer ?
#
loop_
_entity_poly.entity_id
_entity_poly.type
_entity_poly.pdbx_seq_one_letter_code
_entity_poly.pdbx_strand_id
1 'polypeptide(L)'
;MNIIPDEDPNRPVHNGVHENDMDNDVDGNGIGNEDDEADVNEDDDSGDEDNIPTPRPQRRPLPAWLMRPFRANVDASQSKFRDANGLPPLYSEDAQLSFHRPSTLFLLNHHELSPEVLFNPKFVLWDPLAFCNKIPCPNCRNTLQRHNVLPRPRRVVDLDGSIWLIGYRYRCRGCVHPISGRNTVTFRSWDPRLLAVLPMAVAAEFPARLTHRSGITNRLFSFMRSCFTSGMGAKQFSDALRVQHLLRYDRLHQQYLWVLAQRGRMDEWLGKQYQSFPPFDDASTDGPRNFVPSAQWLRDVYDTFIEEHQQDFNQHMALLSAEVCAIDHSHKITKHIATVNGERVFTALLTVTNQNGQVRECNLVATKSHSQFEHALIKIRQSLFMYGHLQPYLFYTDTMADKAFLESIFPSLREGVVPIEKHSNLEPFSIPDDVEVLVKDEASSINAALSTILDDVPVEESEPDIVVGFDAEWNVTVGNWGNYTRGEVSVVQIAYERRVYILQISRMLVERHLPEKLIMLLSNPRIRKAGRMVASDLKYLESSLDDPPPFLGALDLAAFARDRNVVPNAKIGLADLCAAVLQKQLAKNVSERIS
;
A
#
# COMPACT_ATOMS: atom_id res chain seq x y z
N MET A 1 -12.18 -30.37 -48.71
CA MET A 1 -12.39 -30.61 -47.26
C MET A 1 -13.32 -29.52 -46.74
N ASN A 2 -14.46 -29.84 -46.12
CA ASN A 2 -15.46 -28.83 -45.72
C ASN A 2 -15.53 -28.75 -44.18
N ILE A 3 -15.00 -27.66 -43.62
CA ILE A 3 -15.29 -27.23 -42.25
C ILE A 3 -16.66 -26.57 -42.28
N ILE A 4 -17.51 -26.87 -41.30
CA ILE A 4 -18.84 -26.24 -41.18
C ILE A 4 -18.61 -24.75 -40.87
N PRO A 5 -19.02 -23.79 -41.73
CA PRO A 5 -18.85 -22.37 -41.46
C PRO A 5 -19.81 -21.91 -40.35
N ASP A 6 -19.33 -21.03 -39.46
CA ASP A 6 -20.12 -20.53 -38.32
C ASP A 6 -21.18 -19.47 -38.72
N GLU A 7 -21.08 -18.82 -39.89
CA GLU A 7 -22.05 -17.81 -40.37
C GLU A 7 -22.20 -17.75 -41.92
N ASP A 8 -23.38 -17.33 -42.38
CA ASP A 8 -23.70 -17.04 -43.80
C ASP A 8 -22.92 -15.80 -44.28
N PRO A 9 -21.97 -15.94 -45.22
CA PRO A 9 -21.16 -14.83 -45.72
C PRO A 9 -21.94 -13.75 -46.48
N ASN A 10 -23.25 -13.94 -46.72
CA ASN A 10 -24.12 -13.00 -47.43
C ASN A 10 -25.11 -12.24 -46.52
N ARG A 11 -24.99 -12.34 -45.19
CA ARG A 11 -25.91 -11.66 -44.27
C ARG A 11 -25.69 -10.13 -44.33
N PRO A 12 -26.71 -9.32 -44.69
CA PRO A 12 -26.55 -7.87 -44.77
C PRO A 12 -26.33 -7.26 -43.38
N VAL A 13 -25.30 -6.43 -43.26
CA VAL A 13 -24.93 -5.72 -42.03
C VAL A 13 -26.01 -4.69 -41.70
N HIS A 14 -26.67 -4.84 -40.56
CA HIS A 14 -27.65 -3.89 -40.07
C HIS A 14 -26.91 -2.70 -39.44
N ASN A 15 -26.83 -1.58 -40.16
CA ASN A 15 -26.36 -0.30 -39.61
C ASN A 15 -27.45 0.28 -38.70
N GLY A 16 -27.38 -0.01 -37.40
CA GLY A 16 -28.08 0.73 -36.36
C GLY A 16 -27.13 1.76 -35.76
N VAL A 17 -27.40 3.04 -36.00
CA VAL A 17 -26.66 4.19 -35.47
C VAL A 17 -27.28 4.62 -34.14
N HIS A 18 -26.44 5.19 -33.26
CA HIS A 18 -26.73 5.97 -32.04
C HIS A 18 -27.02 5.14 -30.77
N GLU A 19 -26.47 5.40 -29.59
CA GLU A 19 -25.81 6.60 -29.04
C GLU A 19 -25.12 6.25 -27.70
N ASN A 20 -24.10 7.04 -27.31
CA ASN A 20 -23.37 7.09 -26.03
C ASN A 20 -22.14 6.17 -25.85
N ASP A 21 -21.08 6.48 -26.60
CA ASP A 21 -19.71 6.23 -26.16
C ASP A 21 -19.34 7.25 -25.06
N MET A 22 -19.62 6.89 -23.80
CA MET A 22 -18.80 7.37 -22.69
C MET A 22 -17.66 6.36 -22.50
N ASP A 23 -16.43 6.88 -22.58
CA ASP A 23 -15.16 6.29 -22.13
C ASP A 23 -15.29 4.95 -21.38
N ASN A 24 -15.33 3.84 -22.11
CA ASN A 24 -15.04 2.54 -21.53
C ASN A 24 -13.53 2.34 -21.58
N ASP A 25 -12.88 2.76 -20.50
CA ASP A 25 -11.61 2.18 -20.07
C ASP A 25 -11.66 0.67 -20.30
N VAL A 26 -10.70 0.14 -21.06
CA VAL A 26 -10.51 -1.29 -21.28
C VAL A 26 -10.04 -1.91 -19.96
N ASP A 27 -11.01 -2.12 -19.09
CA ASP A 27 -10.82 -2.67 -17.77
C ASP A 27 -10.66 -4.19 -17.86
N GLY A 28 -9.66 -4.69 -17.14
CA GLY A 28 -9.24 -6.09 -17.10
C GLY A 28 -10.24 -7.00 -16.38
N ASN A 29 -11.49 -6.99 -16.84
CA ASN A 29 -12.50 -7.95 -16.44
C ASN A 29 -12.07 -9.31 -17.00
N GLY A 30 -11.96 -10.31 -16.12
CA GLY A 30 -11.55 -11.67 -16.48
C GLY A 30 -12.44 -12.24 -17.59
N ILE A 31 -11.94 -13.22 -18.33
CA ILE A 31 -12.67 -13.85 -19.44
C ILE A 31 -13.27 -15.17 -18.98
N GLY A 32 -14.54 -15.37 -19.30
CA GLY A 32 -15.31 -16.56 -18.95
C GLY A 32 -16.15 -16.36 -17.69
N ASN A 33 -17.25 -17.10 -17.60
CA ASN A 33 -18.15 -17.02 -16.46
C ASN A 33 -17.65 -17.88 -15.30
N GLU A 34 -17.66 -17.33 -14.07
CA GLU A 34 -17.60 -18.15 -12.87
C GLU A 34 -18.73 -19.18 -12.89
N ASP A 35 -18.47 -20.44 -12.50
CA ASP A 35 -19.54 -21.41 -12.39
C ASP A 35 -20.52 -20.94 -11.30
N ASP A 36 -21.82 -21.06 -11.55
CA ASP A 36 -22.91 -20.80 -10.58
C ASP A 36 -22.93 -21.89 -9.48
N GLU A 37 -21.81 -22.10 -8.82
CA GLU A 37 -21.70 -22.85 -7.58
C GLU A 37 -22.06 -21.88 -6.45
N ALA A 38 -23.34 -21.72 -6.15
CA ALA A 38 -23.72 -21.13 -4.88
C ALA A 38 -23.15 -22.01 -3.75
N ASP A 39 -22.22 -21.48 -2.92
CA ASP A 39 -21.89 -22.07 -1.63
C ASP A 39 -23.04 -21.83 -0.67
N VAL A 40 -24.20 -22.42 -0.98
CA VAL A 40 -25.18 -22.69 0.06
C VAL A 40 -24.57 -23.83 0.86
N ASN A 41 -23.78 -23.49 1.87
CA ASN A 41 -23.84 -24.25 3.10
C ASN A 41 -25.33 -24.26 3.47
N GLU A 42 -25.94 -25.43 3.59
CA GLU A 42 -27.33 -25.51 4.10
C GLU A 42 -27.45 -24.92 5.53
N ASP A 43 -26.33 -24.46 6.11
CA ASP A 43 -26.20 -23.84 7.43
C ASP A 43 -26.53 -22.32 7.49
N ASP A 44 -26.67 -21.58 6.37
CA ASP A 44 -26.98 -20.12 6.37
C ASP A 44 -28.34 -19.79 5.71
N ASP A 45 -29.43 -20.30 6.27
CA ASP A 45 -30.75 -19.66 6.13
C ASP A 45 -30.93 -18.77 7.36
N SER A 46 -30.27 -17.61 7.38
CA SER A 46 -30.54 -16.56 8.36
C SER A 46 -31.95 -16.04 8.08
N GLY A 47 -32.90 -16.49 8.89
CA GLY A 47 -34.29 -16.05 8.83
C GLY A 47 -34.41 -14.58 9.19
N ASP A 48 -34.49 -13.73 8.17
CA ASP A 48 -35.23 -12.47 8.23
C ASP A 48 -36.59 -12.71 7.57
N GLU A 49 -37.66 -12.66 8.37
CA GLU A 49 -39.04 -12.99 7.97
C GLU A 49 -39.71 -12.00 6.99
N ASP A 50 -38.99 -11.02 6.44
CA ASP A 50 -39.59 -9.96 5.61
C ASP A 50 -39.12 -9.87 4.15
N ASN A 51 -38.38 -10.85 3.62
CA ASN A 51 -38.03 -10.86 2.19
C ASN A 51 -38.80 -11.91 1.38
N ILE A 52 -39.62 -11.41 0.44
CA ILE A 52 -40.25 -12.17 -0.64
C ILE A 52 -39.19 -13.08 -1.30
N PRO A 53 -39.47 -14.37 -1.57
CA PRO A 53 -38.49 -15.27 -2.15
C PRO A 53 -38.11 -14.76 -3.55
N THR A 54 -36.91 -14.21 -3.69
CA THR A 54 -36.32 -13.96 -5.01
C THR A 54 -36.11 -15.31 -5.70
N PRO A 55 -36.49 -15.46 -6.99
CA PRO A 55 -36.32 -16.73 -7.69
C PRO A 55 -34.83 -17.05 -7.78
N ARG A 56 -34.43 -18.18 -7.16
CA ARG A 56 -33.05 -18.67 -7.20
C ARG A 56 -32.65 -18.85 -8.68
N PRO A 57 -31.54 -18.24 -9.16
CA PRO A 57 -31.11 -18.40 -10.54
C PRO A 57 -30.95 -19.89 -10.88
N GLN A 58 -31.53 -20.32 -11.99
CA GLN A 58 -31.36 -21.70 -12.48
C GLN A 58 -29.89 -21.91 -12.86
N ARG A 59 -29.23 -22.84 -12.16
CA ARG A 59 -27.82 -23.20 -12.37
C ARG A 59 -27.61 -23.72 -13.80
N ARG A 60 -26.70 -23.12 -14.55
CA ARG A 60 -26.34 -23.62 -15.88
C ARG A 60 -25.79 -25.06 -15.79
N PRO A 61 -26.19 -25.97 -16.70
CA PRO A 61 -25.62 -27.32 -16.76
C PRO A 61 -24.17 -27.29 -17.27
N LEU A 62 -23.32 -28.16 -16.72
CA LEU A 62 -21.96 -28.36 -17.23
C LEU A 62 -22.00 -29.20 -18.52
N PRO A 63 -21.08 -28.96 -19.49
CA PRO A 63 -21.09 -29.66 -20.78
C PRO A 63 -20.89 -31.17 -20.65
N ALA A 64 -21.40 -31.92 -21.64
CA ALA A 64 -21.29 -33.37 -21.67
C ALA A 64 -19.83 -33.85 -21.75
N TRP A 65 -18.97 -33.15 -22.50
CA TRP A 65 -17.54 -33.46 -22.63
C TRP A 65 -16.79 -33.38 -21.29
N LEU A 66 -17.26 -32.56 -20.34
CA LEU A 66 -16.71 -32.44 -18.99
C LEU A 66 -17.36 -33.45 -18.03
N MET A 67 -18.68 -33.58 -18.08
CA MET A 67 -19.44 -34.42 -17.14
C MET A 67 -19.27 -35.93 -17.38
N ARG A 68 -19.05 -36.37 -18.63
CA ARG A 68 -18.82 -37.78 -18.97
C ARG A 68 -17.53 -38.32 -18.31
N PRO A 69 -16.33 -37.73 -18.51
CA PRO A 69 -15.12 -38.19 -17.83
C PRO A 69 -15.17 -37.96 -16.31
N PHE A 70 -15.84 -36.89 -15.84
CA PHE A 70 -16.09 -36.71 -14.40
C PHE A 70 -16.82 -37.92 -13.79
N ARG A 71 -17.94 -38.33 -14.38
CA ARG A 71 -18.71 -39.50 -13.90
C ARG A 71 -17.90 -40.79 -13.97
N ALA A 72 -17.13 -41.00 -15.04
CA ALA A 72 -16.26 -42.16 -15.16
C ALA A 72 -15.21 -42.21 -14.02
N ASN A 73 -14.57 -41.08 -13.71
CA ASN A 73 -13.60 -40.96 -12.61
C ASN A 73 -14.26 -41.15 -11.24
N VAL A 74 -15.48 -40.64 -11.05
CA VAL A 74 -16.28 -40.86 -9.85
C VAL A 74 -16.61 -42.35 -9.69
N ASP A 75 -17.04 -43.01 -10.76
CA ASP A 75 -17.40 -44.43 -10.77
C ASP A 75 -16.19 -45.30 -10.43
N ALA A 76 -15.01 -44.99 -10.99
CA ALA A 76 -13.74 -45.64 -10.65
C ALA A 76 -13.31 -45.42 -9.18
N SER A 77 -13.84 -44.39 -8.50
CA SER A 77 -13.52 -44.04 -7.12
C SER A 77 -14.55 -44.53 -6.08
N GLN A 78 -15.57 -45.28 -6.53
CA GLN A 78 -16.64 -45.78 -5.67
C GLN A 78 -16.16 -46.82 -4.67
N SER A 79 -16.93 -47.00 -3.60
CA SER A 79 -16.62 -47.92 -2.49
C SER A 79 -16.32 -49.35 -2.91
N LYS A 80 -16.99 -49.86 -3.95
CA LYS A 80 -16.81 -51.23 -4.46
C LYS A 80 -15.43 -51.52 -5.04
N PHE A 81 -14.68 -50.48 -5.42
CA PHE A 81 -13.34 -50.59 -5.98
C PHE A 81 -12.25 -50.23 -4.97
N ARG A 82 -12.62 -49.90 -3.73
CA ARG A 82 -11.65 -49.52 -2.71
C ARG A 82 -11.00 -50.77 -2.12
N ASP A 83 -9.73 -50.65 -1.77
CA ASP A 83 -8.98 -51.71 -1.12
C ASP A 83 -9.46 -51.95 0.34
N ALA A 84 -8.79 -52.88 1.04
CA ALA A 84 -9.11 -53.20 2.44
C ALA A 84 -8.93 -52.02 3.40
N ASN A 85 -8.14 -51.01 3.03
CA ASN A 85 -7.89 -49.78 3.79
C ASN A 85 -8.87 -48.66 3.41
N GLY A 86 -9.76 -48.88 2.43
CA GLY A 86 -10.69 -47.88 1.95
C GLY A 86 -10.07 -46.86 0.99
N LEU A 87 -8.89 -47.14 0.42
CA LEU A 87 -8.25 -46.33 -0.61
C LEU A 87 -8.86 -46.67 -1.99
N PRO A 88 -9.22 -45.68 -2.82
CA PRO A 88 -9.59 -45.91 -4.21
C PRO A 88 -8.39 -46.40 -5.03
N PRO A 89 -8.60 -47.05 -6.19
CA PRO A 89 -7.52 -47.55 -7.04
C PRO A 89 -6.50 -46.46 -7.41
N LEU A 90 -6.96 -45.24 -7.68
CA LEU A 90 -6.09 -44.08 -7.95
C LEU A 90 -5.05 -43.84 -6.84
N TYR A 91 -5.39 -44.08 -5.58
CA TYR A 91 -4.47 -43.85 -4.45
C TYR A 91 -3.64 -45.10 -4.14
N SER A 92 -4.23 -46.29 -4.26
CA SER A 92 -3.62 -47.56 -3.85
C SER A 92 -2.75 -48.22 -4.93
N GLU A 93 -3.17 -48.13 -6.19
CA GLU A 93 -2.48 -48.74 -7.34
C GLU A 93 -1.58 -47.71 -8.04
N ASP A 94 -2.12 -46.53 -8.34
CA ASP A 94 -1.39 -45.50 -9.09
C ASP A 94 -0.52 -44.60 -8.20
N ALA A 95 -0.79 -44.56 -6.89
CA ALA A 95 -0.16 -43.64 -5.93
C ALA A 95 -0.21 -42.17 -6.39
N GLN A 96 -1.35 -41.74 -6.95
CA GLN A 96 -1.57 -40.38 -7.45
C GLN A 96 -2.80 -39.73 -6.79
N LEU A 97 -2.85 -38.40 -6.77
CA LEU A 97 -4.09 -37.66 -6.47
C LEU A 97 -4.83 -37.22 -7.74
N SER A 98 -4.13 -37.20 -8.88
CA SER A 98 -4.65 -36.74 -10.17
C SER A 98 -4.84 -37.90 -11.14
N PHE A 99 -5.96 -37.93 -11.84
CA PHE A 99 -6.23 -38.96 -12.84
C PHE A 99 -5.31 -38.80 -14.05
N HIS A 100 -4.85 -39.93 -14.58
CA HIS A 100 -4.13 -39.96 -15.85
C HIS A 100 -5.00 -39.45 -16.99
N ARG A 101 -4.38 -38.70 -17.89
CA ARG A 101 -5.01 -38.17 -19.09
C ARG A 101 -4.18 -38.51 -20.31
N PRO A 102 -4.78 -38.89 -21.43
CA PRO A 102 -4.05 -39.09 -22.67
C PRO A 102 -3.33 -37.81 -23.09
N SER A 103 -2.11 -37.95 -23.61
CA SER A 103 -1.41 -36.83 -24.27
C SER A 103 -2.18 -36.38 -25.51
N THR A 104 -2.09 -35.09 -25.84
CA THR A 104 -2.80 -34.50 -26.98
C THR A 104 -2.56 -35.24 -28.30
N LEU A 105 -1.35 -35.77 -28.51
CA LEU A 105 -1.01 -36.56 -29.70
C LEU A 105 -1.93 -37.77 -29.92
N PHE A 106 -2.29 -38.50 -28.85
CA PHE A 106 -3.18 -39.65 -28.95
C PHE A 106 -4.62 -39.24 -29.26
N LEU A 107 -5.06 -38.13 -28.67
CA LEU A 107 -6.40 -37.58 -28.92
C LEU A 107 -6.56 -37.06 -30.34
N LEU A 108 -5.51 -36.40 -30.87
CA LEU A 108 -5.46 -35.94 -32.25
C LEU A 108 -5.54 -37.09 -33.27
N ASN A 109 -5.14 -38.30 -32.90
CA ASN A 109 -5.22 -39.49 -33.74
C ASN A 109 -6.53 -40.28 -33.56
N HIS A 110 -7.48 -39.77 -32.77
CA HIS A 110 -8.78 -40.39 -32.60
C HIS A 110 -9.56 -40.45 -33.94
N HIS A 111 -10.29 -41.55 -34.17
CA HIS A 111 -11.06 -41.74 -35.40
C HIS A 111 -12.19 -40.72 -35.53
N GLU A 112 -12.88 -40.46 -34.42
CA GLU A 112 -13.91 -39.41 -34.27
C GLU A 112 -13.26 -38.19 -33.62
N LEU A 113 -12.50 -37.43 -34.40
CA LEU A 113 -11.82 -36.23 -33.91
C LEU A 113 -12.80 -35.05 -33.87
N SER A 114 -12.96 -34.44 -32.70
CA SER A 114 -13.70 -33.19 -32.51
C SER A 114 -12.96 -32.27 -31.52
N PRO A 115 -13.24 -30.95 -31.51
CA PRO A 115 -12.65 -30.03 -30.54
C PRO A 115 -12.90 -30.44 -29.09
N GLU A 116 -14.09 -30.96 -28.77
CA GLU A 116 -14.45 -31.41 -27.42
C GLU A 116 -13.51 -32.49 -26.85
N VAL A 117 -13.08 -33.44 -27.70
CA VAL A 117 -12.13 -34.49 -27.33
C VAL A 117 -10.79 -33.87 -26.91
N LEU A 118 -10.41 -32.73 -27.52
CA LEU A 118 -9.15 -32.05 -27.27
C LEU A 118 -9.15 -31.17 -26.01
N PHE A 119 -10.33 -30.75 -25.52
CA PHE A 119 -10.42 -29.98 -24.26
C PHE A 119 -9.83 -30.76 -23.07
N ASN A 120 -10.03 -32.08 -23.05
CA ASN A 120 -9.30 -33.05 -22.21
C ASN A 120 -9.11 -32.53 -20.76
N PRO A 121 -10.15 -32.50 -19.90
CA PRO A 121 -10.08 -31.89 -18.57
C PRO A 121 -9.10 -32.63 -17.62
N LYS A 122 -8.40 -31.88 -16.73
CA LYS A 122 -7.59 -32.46 -15.64
C LYS A 122 -8.47 -32.65 -14.41
N PHE A 123 -8.55 -33.87 -13.86
CA PHE A 123 -9.28 -34.14 -12.62
C PHE A 123 -8.34 -34.52 -11.48
N VAL A 124 -8.63 -34.00 -10.28
CA VAL A 124 -7.94 -34.35 -9.04
C VAL A 124 -8.97 -34.85 -8.03
N LEU A 125 -8.76 -36.02 -7.46
CA LEU A 125 -9.62 -36.58 -6.41
C LEU A 125 -9.16 -36.11 -5.04
N TRP A 126 -10.07 -35.54 -4.26
CA TRP A 126 -9.83 -35.15 -2.86
C TRP A 126 -10.78 -35.87 -1.89
N ASP A 127 -10.28 -36.95 -1.31
CA ASP A 127 -10.94 -37.75 -0.28
C ASP A 127 -10.02 -37.97 0.94
N PRO A 128 -9.92 -36.98 1.85
CA PRO A 128 -9.02 -37.04 3.00
C PRO A 128 -9.33 -38.21 3.96
N LEU A 129 -10.56 -38.73 3.96
CA LEU A 129 -10.92 -39.89 4.79
C LEU A 129 -10.18 -41.16 4.35
N ALA A 130 -9.71 -41.23 3.10
CA ALA A 130 -8.90 -42.34 2.63
C ALA A 130 -7.50 -42.38 3.28
N PHE A 131 -7.01 -41.24 3.81
CA PHE A 131 -5.71 -41.11 4.47
C PHE A 131 -5.81 -40.98 5.99
N CYS A 132 -7.03 -41.00 6.54
CA CYS A 132 -7.30 -40.76 7.96
C CYS A 132 -8.17 -41.86 8.55
N ASN A 133 -7.78 -42.42 9.70
CA ASN A 133 -8.63 -43.39 10.42
C ASN A 133 -9.98 -42.80 10.84
N LYS A 134 -10.01 -41.50 11.15
CA LYS A 134 -11.21 -40.75 11.51
C LYS A 134 -11.03 -39.28 11.17
N ILE A 135 -12.08 -38.63 10.69
CA ILE A 135 -12.16 -37.17 10.61
C ILE A 135 -13.16 -36.70 11.67
N PRO A 136 -12.76 -35.92 12.68
CA PRO A 136 -13.69 -35.41 13.68
C PRO A 136 -14.57 -34.30 13.12
N CYS A 137 -15.85 -34.29 13.49
CA CYS A 137 -16.76 -33.21 13.16
C CYS A 137 -16.28 -31.89 13.79
N PRO A 138 -16.22 -30.78 13.04
CA PRO A 138 -15.84 -29.48 13.60
C PRO A 138 -16.74 -29.02 14.75
N ASN A 139 -18.03 -29.39 14.71
CA ASN A 139 -19.02 -28.90 15.66
C ASN A 139 -19.09 -29.75 16.93
N CYS A 140 -19.10 -31.09 16.82
CA CYS A 140 -19.32 -31.99 17.96
C CYS A 140 -18.21 -33.04 18.17
N ARG A 141 -17.13 -32.99 17.37
CA ARG A 141 -15.97 -33.91 17.41
C ARG A 141 -16.25 -35.40 17.12
N ASN A 142 -17.51 -35.80 16.93
CA ASN A 142 -17.86 -37.15 16.47
C ASN A 142 -17.27 -37.49 15.10
N THR A 143 -16.99 -38.78 14.86
CA THR A 143 -16.43 -39.22 13.57
C THR A 143 -17.40 -38.99 12.42
N LEU A 144 -16.93 -38.29 11.41
CA LEU A 144 -17.65 -38.08 10.17
C LEU A 144 -17.62 -39.34 9.29
N GLN A 145 -18.69 -39.53 8.52
CA GLN A 145 -18.80 -40.63 7.58
C GLN A 145 -18.92 -40.11 6.16
N ARG A 146 -18.28 -40.81 5.21
CA ARG A 146 -18.47 -40.56 3.78
C ARG A 146 -19.96 -40.71 3.45
N HIS A 147 -20.57 -39.67 2.92
CA HIS A 147 -21.99 -39.66 2.59
C HIS A 147 -22.19 -39.87 1.10
N ASN A 148 -21.87 -38.86 0.28
CA ASN A 148 -22.01 -38.89 -1.17
C ASN A 148 -20.83 -38.18 -1.82
N VAL A 149 -20.51 -38.54 -3.06
CA VAL A 149 -19.65 -37.71 -3.91
C VAL A 149 -20.37 -36.41 -4.23
N LEU A 150 -19.63 -35.31 -4.38
CA LEU A 150 -20.22 -34.05 -4.84
C LEU A 150 -20.71 -34.21 -6.29
N PRO A 151 -21.89 -33.69 -6.64
CA PRO A 151 -22.54 -33.96 -7.93
C PRO A 151 -21.88 -33.25 -9.12
N ARG A 152 -21.00 -32.27 -8.85
CA ARG A 152 -20.25 -31.50 -9.84
C ARG A 152 -18.81 -31.36 -9.38
N PRO A 153 -17.85 -31.34 -10.33
CA PRO A 153 -16.48 -31.00 -10.00
C PRO A 153 -16.32 -29.50 -9.74
N ARG A 154 -15.38 -29.13 -8.88
CA ARG A 154 -15.06 -27.72 -8.59
C ARG A 154 -13.93 -27.24 -9.49
N ARG A 155 -14.14 -26.16 -10.24
CA ARG A 155 -13.09 -25.54 -11.07
C ARG A 155 -12.03 -24.88 -10.20
N VAL A 156 -10.76 -25.06 -10.59
CA VAL A 156 -9.60 -24.42 -9.99
C VAL A 156 -8.66 -23.96 -11.11
N VAL A 157 -8.32 -22.68 -11.12
CA VAL A 157 -7.45 -22.05 -12.11
C VAL A 157 -6.00 -22.47 -11.89
N ASP A 158 -5.32 -22.80 -12.98
CA ASP A 158 -3.90 -23.15 -13.02
C ASP A 158 -3.16 -22.31 -14.08
N LEU A 159 -1.84 -22.51 -14.21
CA LEU A 159 -0.95 -21.68 -15.05
C LEU A 159 -1.39 -21.48 -16.50
N ASP A 160 -1.99 -22.49 -17.13
CA ASP A 160 -2.32 -22.48 -18.55
C ASP A 160 -3.75 -22.98 -18.82
N GLY A 161 -4.59 -23.13 -17.80
CA GLY A 161 -5.95 -23.62 -17.93
C GLY A 161 -6.61 -23.84 -16.57
N SER A 162 -7.46 -24.86 -16.47
CA SER A 162 -8.10 -25.25 -15.21
C SER A 162 -7.91 -26.72 -14.88
N ILE A 163 -7.91 -27.02 -13.58
CA ILE A 163 -8.12 -28.37 -13.04
C ILE A 163 -9.51 -28.45 -12.40
N TRP A 164 -9.99 -29.66 -12.22
CA TRP A 164 -11.33 -29.95 -11.72
C TRP A 164 -11.24 -30.87 -10.51
N LEU A 165 -11.62 -30.37 -9.33
CA LEU A 165 -11.60 -31.15 -8.09
C LEU A 165 -12.84 -32.02 -7.98
N ILE A 166 -12.64 -33.30 -7.68
CA ILE A 166 -13.68 -34.25 -7.31
C ILE A 166 -13.62 -34.41 -5.79
N GLY A 167 -14.69 -34.05 -5.10
CA GLY A 167 -14.76 -34.12 -3.63
C GLY A 167 -15.94 -34.93 -3.13
N TYR A 168 -15.99 -35.11 -1.80
CA TYR A 168 -17.04 -35.84 -1.10
C TYR A 168 -17.77 -34.93 -0.11
N ARG A 169 -19.04 -35.24 0.17
CA ARG A 169 -19.74 -34.79 1.37
C ARG A 169 -19.51 -35.80 2.49
N TYR A 170 -19.14 -35.28 3.66
CA TYR A 170 -19.03 -36.03 4.90
C TYR A 170 -20.18 -35.67 5.84
N ARG A 171 -20.89 -36.66 6.36
CA ARG A 171 -22.05 -36.45 7.24
C ARG A 171 -21.67 -36.68 8.70
N CYS A 172 -22.14 -35.78 9.55
CA CYS A 172 -22.14 -36.00 10.99
C CYS A 172 -23.46 -36.66 11.40
N ARG A 173 -23.39 -37.76 12.18
CA ARG A 173 -24.60 -38.40 12.74
C ARG A 173 -25.04 -37.80 14.07
N GLY A 174 -24.18 -37.03 14.74
CA GLY A 174 -24.45 -36.46 16.06
C GLY A 174 -24.99 -35.03 16.03
N CYS A 175 -24.69 -34.25 14.98
CA CYS A 175 -25.19 -32.88 14.87
C CYS A 175 -26.61 -32.87 14.31
N VAL A 176 -27.48 -32.09 14.95
CA VAL A 176 -28.82 -31.75 14.47
C VAL A 176 -28.71 -30.45 13.68
N HIS A 177 -29.29 -30.41 12.49
CA HIS A 177 -29.36 -29.21 11.68
C HIS A 177 -30.35 -28.22 12.32
N PRO A 178 -29.98 -26.95 12.54
CA PRO A 178 -30.78 -26.00 13.33
C PRO A 178 -32.18 -25.79 12.74
N ILE A 179 -32.27 -25.70 11.41
CA ILE A 179 -33.55 -25.46 10.71
C ILE A 179 -34.40 -26.74 10.56
N SER A 180 -33.82 -27.83 10.03
CA SER A 180 -34.61 -29.03 9.73
C SER A 180 -34.90 -29.91 10.95
N GLY A 181 -34.21 -29.69 12.08
CA GLY A 181 -34.32 -30.50 13.29
C GLY A 181 -33.85 -31.95 13.11
N ARG A 182 -33.19 -32.28 12.00
CA ARG A 182 -32.73 -33.64 11.65
C ARG A 182 -31.22 -33.74 11.64
N ASN A 183 -30.69 -34.96 11.77
CA ASN A 183 -29.24 -35.20 11.76
C ASN A 183 -28.67 -35.18 10.33
N THR A 184 -28.81 -34.05 9.63
CA THR A 184 -28.48 -33.87 8.21
C THR A 184 -27.25 -33.00 7.99
N VAL A 185 -26.55 -32.58 9.05
CA VAL A 185 -25.35 -31.74 8.92
C VAL A 185 -24.28 -32.47 8.12
N THR A 186 -23.84 -31.84 7.02
CA THR A 186 -22.77 -32.35 6.16
C THR A 186 -21.73 -31.28 5.88
N PHE A 187 -20.51 -31.73 5.57
CA PHE A 187 -19.36 -30.90 5.28
C PHE A 187 -18.76 -31.34 3.93
N ARG A 188 -18.31 -30.40 3.11
CA ARG A 188 -17.55 -30.73 1.89
C ARG A 188 -16.14 -31.17 2.26
N SER A 189 -15.49 -32.02 1.46
CA SER A 189 -14.15 -32.54 1.77
C SER A 189 -13.06 -31.47 1.87
N TRP A 190 -13.32 -30.27 1.38
CA TRP A 190 -12.46 -29.09 1.42
C TRP A 190 -13.02 -27.95 2.30
N ASP A 191 -13.99 -28.23 3.17
CA ASP A 191 -14.43 -27.24 4.17
C ASP A 191 -13.21 -26.81 5.01
N PRO A 192 -12.92 -25.49 5.17
CA PRO A 192 -11.75 -25.02 5.91
C PRO A 192 -11.68 -25.57 7.33
N ARG A 193 -12.83 -25.77 7.98
CA ARG A 193 -12.92 -26.34 9.34
C ARG A 193 -12.56 -27.83 9.36
N LEU A 194 -12.79 -28.54 8.25
CA LEU A 194 -12.29 -29.91 8.10
C LEU A 194 -10.80 -29.93 7.83
N LEU A 195 -10.32 -29.12 6.89
CA LEU A 195 -8.89 -29.04 6.56
C LEU A 195 -8.04 -28.73 7.81
N ALA A 196 -8.53 -27.84 8.68
CA ALA A 196 -7.87 -27.48 9.94
C ALA A 196 -7.77 -28.61 10.98
N VAL A 197 -8.57 -29.68 10.88
CA VAL A 197 -8.53 -30.82 11.80
C VAL A 197 -7.89 -32.08 11.19
N LEU A 198 -7.51 -32.03 9.92
CA LEU A 198 -6.77 -33.12 9.27
C LEU A 198 -5.33 -33.19 9.81
N PRO A 199 -4.68 -34.37 9.74
CA PRO A 199 -3.24 -34.46 9.96
C PRO A 199 -2.49 -33.48 9.04
N MET A 200 -1.49 -32.76 9.57
CA MET A 200 -0.77 -31.71 8.81
C MET A 200 -0.23 -32.19 7.46
N ALA A 201 0.33 -33.41 7.42
CA ALA A 201 0.83 -34.00 6.18
C ALA A 201 -0.27 -34.21 5.12
N VAL A 202 -1.49 -34.57 5.54
CA VAL A 202 -2.62 -34.73 4.62
C VAL A 202 -3.13 -33.36 4.18
N ALA A 203 -3.34 -32.44 5.12
CA ALA A 203 -3.82 -31.09 4.81
C ALA A 203 -2.90 -30.35 3.82
N ALA A 204 -1.58 -30.52 3.95
CA ALA A 204 -0.59 -29.92 3.06
C ALA A 204 -0.69 -30.38 1.59
N GLU A 205 -1.23 -31.58 1.34
CA GLU A 205 -1.43 -32.13 0.00
C GLU A 205 -2.70 -31.59 -0.68
N PHE A 206 -3.55 -30.83 0.02
CA PHE A 206 -4.70 -30.20 -0.62
C PHE A 206 -4.24 -29.21 -1.71
N PRO A 207 -4.63 -29.38 -2.99
CA PRO A 207 -3.90 -28.79 -4.11
C PRO A 207 -4.23 -27.32 -4.41
N ALA A 208 -5.19 -26.72 -3.69
CA ALA A 208 -5.80 -25.46 -4.10
C ALA A 208 -6.13 -24.54 -2.92
N ARG A 209 -6.27 -23.25 -3.22
CA ARG A 209 -6.98 -22.27 -2.38
C ARG A 209 -8.32 -21.98 -3.04
N LEU A 210 -9.41 -22.24 -2.32
CA LEU A 210 -10.76 -22.09 -2.85
C LEU A 210 -11.33 -20.71 -2.50
N THR A 211 -12.06 -20.12 -3.45
CA THR A 211 -12.93 -18.95 -3.23
C THR A 211 -14.38 -19.40 -3.29
N HIS A 212 -15.37 -18.49 -3.19
CA HIS A 212 -16.81 -18.84 -3.20
C HIS A 212 -17.27 -19.62 -4.46
N ARG A 213 -16.74 -19.33 -5.65
CA ARG A 213 -17.20 -19.97 -6.91
C ARG A 213 -16.11 -20.69 -7.72
N SER A 214 -14.85 -20.60 -7.29
CA SER A 214 -13.70 -21.18 -8.02
C SER A 214 -12.58 -21.52 -7.04
N GLY A 215 -11.36 -21.58 -7.53
CA GLY A 215 -10.13 -21.65 -6.74
C GLY A 215 -8.90 -21.38 -7.60
N ILE A 216 -7.75 -21.32 -6.96
CA ILE A 216 -6.43 -21.21 -7.58
C ILE A 216 -5.57 -22.37 -7.10
N THR A 217 -4.77 -22.99 -7.99
CA THR A 217 -3.82 -24.02 -7.54
C THR A 217 -2.76 -23.42 -6.62
N ASN A 218 -2.27 -24.19 -5.64
CA ASN A 218 -1.19 -23.73 -4.76
C ASN A 218 0.07 -23.36 -5.55
N ARG A 219 0.31 -24.02 -6.68
CA ARG A 219 1.39 -23.71 -7.62
C ARG A 219 1.21 -22.34 -8.26
N LEU A 220 0.06 -22.07 -8.87
CA LEU A 220 -0.21 -20.78 -9.51
C LEU A 220 -0.21 -19.66 -8.47
N PHE A 221 -0.81 -19.89 -7.30
CA PHE A 221 -0.79 -18.94 -6.19
C PHE A 221 0.64 -18.64 -5.73
N SER A 222 1.49 -19.66 -5.54
CA SER A 222 2.89 -19.43 -5.13
C SER A 222 3.66 -18.62 -6.16
N PHE A 223 3.44 -18.88 -7.46
CA PHE A 223 4.02 -18.08 -8.53
C PHE A 223 3.51 -16.62 -8.50
N MET A 224 2.20 -16.43 -8.29
CA MET A 224 1.59 -15.12 -8.12
C MET A 224 2.23 -14.34 -6.96
N ARG A 225 2.44 -14.99 -5.81
CA ARG A 225 3.13 -14.37 -4.66
C ARG A 225 4.52 -13.87 -5.05
N SER A 226 5.32 -14.71 -5.71
CA SER A 226 6.67 -14.33 -6.15
C SER A 226 6.65 -13.15 -7.13
N CYS A 227 5.67 -13.09 -8.03
CA CYS A 227 5.50 -11.97 -8.94
C CYS A 227 5.14 -10.68 -8.19
N PHE A 228 4.20 -10.74 -7.24
CA PHE A 228 3.76 -9.57 -6.47
C PHE A 228 4.88 -9.03 -5.59
N THR A 229 5.63 -9.90 -4.92
CA THR A 229 6.81 -9.49 -4.12
C THR A 229 7.92 -8.88 -4.98
N SER A 230 7.97 -9.22 -6.27
CA SER A 230 8.93 -8.65 -7.24
C SER A 230 8.42 -7.37 -7.91
N GLY A 231 7.28 -6.84 -7.49
CA GLY A 231 6.72 -5.57 -7.98
C GLY A 231 5.74 -5.69 -9.15
N MET A 232 5.36 -6.91 -9.58
CA MET A 232 4.32 -7.08 -10.59
C MET A 232 2.93 -6.83 -9.99
N GLY A 233 2.15 -5.94 -10.59
CA GLY A 233 0.77 -5.68 -10.17
C GLY A 233 -0.20 -6.79 -10.58
N ALA A 234 -1.33 -6.90 -9.88
CA ALA A 234 -2.37 -7.90 -10.16
C ALA A 234 -2.91 -7.85 -11.60
N LYS A 235 -3.04 -6.65 -12.20
CA LYS A 235 -3.45 -6.50 -13.62
C LYS A 235 -2.43 -7.13 -14.57
N GLN A 236 -1.15 -6.80 -14.40
CA GLN A 236 -0.07 -7.37 -15.21
C GLN A 236 0.00 -8.90 -15.08
N PHE A 237 -0.20 -9.43 -13.87
CA PHE A 237 -0.25 -10.87 -13.66
C PHE A 237 -1.47 -11.53 -14.32
N SER A 238 -2.65 -10.92 -14.19
CA SER A 238 -3.89 -11.36 -14.85
C SER A 238 -3.73 -11.41 -16.37
N ASP A 239 -3.13 -10.37 -16.96
CA ASP A 239 -2.87 -10.30 -18.40
C ASP A 239 -1.86 -11.37 -18.84
N ALA A 240 -0.78 -11.57 -18.09
CA ALA A 240 0.20 -12.62 -18.36
C ALA A 240 -0.43 -14.02 -18.28
N LEU A 241 -1.28 -14.26 -17.28
CA LEU A 241 -2.01 -15.52 -17.13
C LEU A 241 -2.98 -15.75 -18.30
N ARG A 242 -3.71 -14.70 -18.72
CA ARG A 242 -4.58 -14.74 -19.90
C ARG A 242 -3.80 -15.15 -21.15
N VAL A 243 -2.63 -14.56 -21.37
CA VAL A 243 -1.76 -14.91 -22.50
C VAL A 243 -1.33 -16.38 -22.45
N GLN A 244 -1.01 -16.93 -21.29
CA GLN A 244 -0.65 -18.36 -21.18
C GLN A 244 -1.83 -19.29 -21.52
N HIS A 245 -3.04 -18.96 -21.06
CA HIS A 245 -4.24 -19.72 -21.36
C HIS A 245 -4.59 -19.66 -22.86
N LEU A 246 -4.55 -18.46 -23.45
CA LEU A 246 -4.77 -18.26 -24.89
C LEU A 246 -3.71 -19.01 -25.72
N LEU A 247 -2.44 -18.88 -25.38
CA LEU A 247 -1.35 -19.56 -26.09
C LEU A 247 -1.50 -21.09 -26.08
N ARG A 248 -1.92 -21.68 -24.96
CA ARG A 248 -2.22 -23.11 -24.90
C ARG A 248 -3.39 -23.47 -25.83
N TYR A 249 -4.45 -22.67 -25.81
CA TYR A 249 -5.64 -22.88 -26.63
C TYR A 249 -5.34 -22.77 -28.13
N ASP A 250 -4.61 -21.72 -28.54
CA ASP A 250 -4.20 -21.49 -29.92
C ASP A 250 -3.28 -22.61 -30.43
N ARG A 251 -2.35 -23.08 -29.60
CA ARG A 251 -1.51 -24.25 -29.95
C ARG A 251 -2.36 -25.50 -30.19
N LEU A 252 -3.38 -25.72 -29.38
CA LEU A 252 -4.30 -26.85 -29.53
C LEU A 252 -5.12 -26.72 -30.82
N HIS A 253 -5.65 -25.53 -31.11
CA HIS A 253 -6.35 -25.22 -32.35
C HIS A 253 -5.45 -25.44 -33.57
N GLN A 254 -4.22 -24.94 -33.55
CA GLN A 254 -3.26 -25.13 -34.63
C GLN A 254 -2.95 -26.61 -34.88
N GLN A 255 -2.75 -27.40 -33.81
CA GLN A 255 -2.54 -28.84 -33.92
C GLN A 255 -3.75 -29.56 -34.53
N TYR A 256 -4.97 -29.16 -34.16
CA TYR A 256 -6.20 -29.67 -34.75
C TYR A 256 -6.22 -29.41 -36.26
N LEU A 257 -5.99 -28.16 -36.68
CA LEU A 257 -5.96 -27.79 -38.10
C LEU A 257 -4.86 -28.52 -38.88
N TRP A 258 -3.68 -28.71 -38.31
CA TRP A 258 -2.60 -29.46 -38.94
C TRP A 258 -2.98 -30.91 -39.22
N VAL A 259 -3.61 -31.58 -38.26
CA VAL A 259 -4.06 -32.97 -38.42
C VAL A 259 -5.17 -33.07 -39.45
N LEU A 260 -6.11 -32.13 -39.46
CA LEU A 260 -7.14 -32.05 -40.49
C LEU A 260 -6.52 -31.90 -41.89
N ALA A 261 -5.56 -30.98 -42.06
CA ALA A 261 -4.88 -30.78 -43.33
C ALA A 261 -4.14 -32.05 -43.83
N GLN A 262 -3.57 -32.84 -42.92
CA GLN A 262 -2.90 -34.10 -43.26
C GLN A 262 -3.88 -35.21 -43.65
N ARG A 263 -5.07 -35.26 -43.04
CA ARG A 263 -6.12 -36.24 -43.35
C ARG A 263 -6.87 -35.97 -44.67
N GLY A 264 -6.70 -34.76 -45.22
CA GLY A 264 -7.55 -34.16 -46.24
C GLY A 264 -7.91 -35.03 -47.45
N ARG A 265 -6.98 -35.76 -48.08
CA ARG A 265 -7.28 -36.49 -49.34
C ARG A 265 -8.19 -37.70 -49.17
N MET A 266 -8.00 -38.49 -48.11
CA MET A 266 -8.80 -39.69 -47.87
C MET A 266 -10.14 -39.35 -47.23
N ASP A 267 -10.14 -38.42 -46.28
CA ASP A 267 -11.37 -38.05 -45.57
C ASP A 267 -12.33 -37.20 -46.43
N GLU A 268 -11.80 -36.42 -47.38
CA GLU A 268 -12.61 -35.73 -48.38
C GLU A 268 -13.30 -36.69 -49.35
N TRP A 269 -12.62 -37.75 -49.77
CA TRP A 269 -13.24 -38.83 -50.56
C TRP A 269 -14.32 -39.57 -49.77
N LEU A 270 -14.14 -39.76 -48.46
CA LEU A 270 -15.14 -40.33 -47.55
C LEU A 270 -16.25 -39.35 -47.14
N GLY A 271 -16.23 -38.10 -47.61
CA GLY A 271 -17.24 -37.09 -47.29
C GLY A 271 -17.30 -36.70 -45.81
N LYS A 272 -16.22 -36.91 -45.04
CA LYS A 272 -16.19 -36.57 -43.61
C LYS A 272 -16.19 -35.05 -43.41
N GLN A 273 -17.01 -34.58 -42.48
CA GLN A 273 -17.07 -33.19 -42.04
C GLN A 273 -16.51 -33.06 -40.63
N TYR A 274 -15.82 -31.96 -40.38
CA TYR A 274 -15.20 -31.66 -39.10
C TYR A 274 -15.77 -30.35 -38.54
N GLN A 275 -15.95 -30.31 -37.22
CA GLN A 275 -16.45 -29.13 -36.53
C GLN A 275 -15.40 -28.00 -36.55
N SER A 276 -15.86 -26.75 -36.60
CA SER A 276 -15.03 -25.57 -36.35
C SER A 276 -14.49 -25.64 -34.92
N PHE A 277 -13.25 -25.17 -34.73
CA PHE A 277 -12.69 -25.10 -33.38
C PHE A 277 -13.26 -23.85 -32.70
N PRO A 278 -13.98 -23.96 -31.57
CA PRO A 278 -14.69 -22.83 -31.01
C PRO A 278 -13.74 -21.74 -30.52
N PRO A 279 -14.17 -20.47 -30.47
CA PRO A 279 -13.44 -19.39 -29.81
C PRO A 279 -13.12 -19.73 -28.34
N PHE A 280 -12.06 -19.12 -27.80
CA PHE A 280 -11.63 -19.35 -26.42
C PHE A 280 -12.71 -19.04 -25.38
N ASP A 281 -13.47 -17.98 -25.63
CA ASP A 281 -14.51 -17.41 -24.78
C ASP A 281 -15.92 -17.91 -25.14
N ASP A 282 -16.03 -18.94 -25.98
CA ASP A 282 -17.33 -19.50 -26.35
C ASP A 282 -18.10 -20.01 -25.12
N ALA A 283 -19.19 -19.31 -24.82
CA ALA A 283 -20.10 -19.57 -23.72
C ALA A 283 -21.28 -20.48 -24.08
N SER A 284 -21.33 -21.00 -25.32
CA SER A 284 -22.33 -21.96 -25.79
C SER A 284 -22.39 -23.22 -24.91
N THR A 285 -23.44 -24.04 -25.04
CA THR A 285 -23.61 -25.26 -24.22
C THR A 285 -22.40 -26.20 -24.30
N ASP A 286 -21.71 -26.25 -25.44
CA ASP A 286 -20.62 -27.18 -25.72
C ASP A 286 -19.24 -26.51 -25.80
N GLY A 287 -19.16 -25.19 -25.60
CA GLY A 287 -17.91 -24.44 -25.55
C GLY A 287 -16.91 -24.94 -24.48
N PRO A 288 -15.65 -24.48 -24.54
CA PRO A 288 -14.52 -25.05 -23.78
C PRO A 288 -14.57 -24.78 -22.26
N ARG A 289 -15.49 -23.93 -21.78
CA ARG A 289 -15.61 -23.52 -20.36
C ARG A 289 -14.28 -22.99 -19.80
N ASN A 290 -13.52 -22.28 -20.62
CA ASN A 290 -12.31 -21.61 -20.18
C ASN A 290 -12.66 -20.48 -19.22
N PHE A 291 -11.77 -20.22 -18.28
CA PHE A 291 -11.91 -19.15 -17.31
C PHE A 291 -10.55 -18.60 -16.94
N VAL A 292 -10.40 -17.28 -17.06
CA VAL A 292 -9.23 -16.53 -16.61
C VAL A 292 -9.71 -15.53 -15.56
N PRO A 293 -9.17 -15.58 -14.33
CA PRO A 293 -9.59 -14.69 -13.26
C PRO A 293 -9.25 -13.24 -13.59
N SER A 294 -10.05 -12.31 -13.06
CA SER A 294 -9.79 -10.88 -13.18
C SER A 294 -8.65 -10.43 -12.26
N ALA A 295 -8.10 -9.25 -12.53
CA ALA A 295 -7.13 -8.61 -11.65
C ALA A 295 -7.67 -8.39 -10.23
N GLN A 296 -8.96 -8.05 -10.10
CA GLN A 296 -9.61 -7.87 -8.80
C GLN A 296 -9.70 -9.20 -8.05
N TRP A 297 -10.15 -10.27 -8.71
CA TRP A 297 -10.25 -11.58 -8.07
C TRP A 297 -8.89 -12.09 -7.56
N LEU A 298 -7.83 -11.90 -8.34
CA LEU A 298 -6.47 -12.28 -7.95
C LEU A 298 -5.96 -11.45 -6.76
N ARG A 299 -6.32 -10.16 -6.72
CA ARG A 299 -6.04 -9.28 -5.59
C ARG A 299 -6.78 -9.76 -4.35
N ASP A 300 -8.09 -10.01 -4.42
CA ASP A 300 -8.90 -10.45 -3.28
C ASP A 300 -8.36 -11.77 -2.68
N VAL A 301 -7.94 -12.71 -3.52
CA VAL A 301 -7.31 -13.96 -3.09
C VAL A 301 -5.99 -13.71 -2.36
N TYR A 302 -5.18 -12.76 -2.84
CA TYR A 302 -3.93 -12.40 -2.18
C TYR A 302 -4.16 -11.64 -0.88
N ASP A 303 -5.09 -10.69 -0.86
CA ASP A 303 -5.45 -9.89 0.31
C ASP A 303 -6.00 -10.79 1.42
N THR A 304 -6.90 -11.73 1.10
CA THR A 304 -7.37 -12.75 2.04
C THR A 304 -6.21 -13.54 2.65
N PHE A 305 -5.24 -13.96 1.82
CA PHE A 305 -4.03 -14.63 2.32
C PHE A 305 -3.21 -13.72 3.24
N ILE A 306 -3.04 -12.44 2.92
CA ILE A 306 -2.30 -11.50 3.76
C ILE A 306 -3.00 -11.30 5.11
N GLU A 307 -4.32 -11.18 5.11
CA GLU A 307 -5.14 -11.05 6.32
C GLU A 307 -5.07 -12.31 7.20
N GLU A 308 -5.17 -13.50 6.62
CA GLU A 308 -5.02 -14.78 7.32
C GLU A 308 -3.66 -14.91 8.05
N HIS A 309 -2.60 -14.30 7.51
CA HIS A 309 -1.23 -14.38 8.04
C HIS A 309 -0.80 -13.10 8.78
N GLN A 310 -1.73 -12.20 9.10
CA GLN A 310 -1.43 -10.93 9.78
C GLN A 310 -0.66 -11.16 11.09
N GLN A 311 -1.06 -12.17 11.88
CA GLN A 311 -0.39 -12.49 13.14
C GLN A 311 1.06 -12.95 12.93
N ASP A 312 1.29 -13.80 11.94
CA ASP A 312 2.62 -14.29 11.59
C ASP A 312 3.53 -13.15 11.11
N PHE A 313 3.00 -12.23 10.31
CA PHE A 313 3.75 -11.05 9.86
C PHE A 313 4.07 -10.11 11.00
N ASN A 314 3.10 -9.83 11.88
CA ASN A 314 3.33 -8.98 13.06
C ASN A 314 4.36 -9.61 14.00
N GLN A 315 4.28 -10.92 14.22
CA GLN A 315 5.25 -11.66 15.02
C GLN A 315 6.64 -11.65 14.38
N HIS A 316 6.73 -11.89 13.06
CA HIS A 316 7.98 -11.83 12.33
C HIS A 316 8.61 -10.44 12.41
N MET A 317 7.83 -9.39 12.15
CA MET A 317 8.29 -8.01 12.27
C MET A 317 8.83 -7.76 13.67
N ALA A 318 8.12 -8.16 14.73
CA ALA A 318 8.52 -7.97 16.13
C ALA A 318 9.84 -8.68 16.51
N LEU A 319 10.17 -9.80 15.86
CA LEU A 319 11.41 -10.57 16.09
C LEU A 319 12.66 -9.91 15.49
N LEU A 320 12.52 -8.92 14.60
CA LEU A 320 13.65 -8.28 13.93
C LEU A 320 14.47 -7.36 14.86
N SER A 321 15.75 -7.22 14.56
CA SER A 321 16.66 -6.25 15.21
C SER A 321 16.35 -4.81 14.78
N ALA A 322 16.82 -3.81 15.55
CA ALA A 322 16.64 -2.39 15.24
C ALA A 322 17.72 -1.51 15.91
N GLU A 323 18.99 -1.85 15.72
CA GLU A 323 20.12 -1.10 16.30
C GLU A 323 20.31 0.28 15.66
N VAL A 324 20.06 0.33 14.35
CA VAL A 324 20.00 1.56 13.56
C VAL A 324 18.63 1.61 12.91
N CYS A 325 17.90 2.69 13.13
CA CYS A 325 16.55 2.86 12.60
C CYS A 325 16.47 4.04 11.64
N ALA A 326 15.52 3.98 10.71
CA ALA A 326 15.05 5.15 9.97
C ALA A 326 13.53 5.26 10.12
N ILE A 327 13.03 6.48 10.35
CA ILE A 327 11.59 6.77 10.47
C ILE A 327 11.19 7.78 9.39
N ASP A 328 10.11 7.46 8.66
CA ASP A 328 9.60 8.32 7.59
C ASP A 328 8.07 8.23 7.47
N HIS A 329 7.46 9.28 6.93
CA HIS A 329 6.03 9.39 6.63
C HIS A 329 5.76 9.33 5.12
N SER A 330 5.21 8.21 4.66
CA SER A 330 4.78 8.02 3.28
C SER A 330 3.38 8.60 3.00
N HIS A 331 3.29 9.52 2.03
CA HIS A 331 2.04 10.23 1.70
C HIS A 331 1.31 9.72 0.45
N LYS A 332 1.91 8.79 -0.32
CA LYS A 332 1.27 8.28 -1.54
C LYS A 332 0.13 7.31 -1.23
N ILE A 333 0.35 6.42 -0.26
CA ILE A 333 -0.62 5.37 0.10
C ILE A 333 -1.94 5.98 0.58
N THR A 334 -1.89 7.03 1.41
CA THR A 334 -3.10 7.66 1.95
C THR A 334 -3.96 8.37 0.90
N LYS A 335 -3.45 8.64 -0.30
CA LYS A 335 -4.24 9.18 -1.42
C LYS A 335 -5.15 8.13 -2.07
N HIS A 336 -4.87 6.85 -1.85
CA HIS A 336 -5.64 5.72 -2.36
C HIS A 336 -6.62 5.17 -1.33
N ILE A 337 -6.66 5.73 -0.12
CA ILE A 337 -7.61 5.37 0.93
C ILE A 337 -8.87 6.23 0.78
N ALA A 338 -10.04 5.62 0.94
CA ALA A 338 -11.32 6.32 0.86
C ALA A 338 -11.43 7.45 1.89
N THR A 339 -12.11 8.53 1.50
CA THR A 339 -12.44 9.65 2.38
C THR A 339 -13.76 9.39 3.10
N VAL A 340 -13.91 9.97 4.29
CA VAL A 340 -15.18 9.97 5.05
C VAL A 340 -15.73 11.38 4.98
N ASN A 341 -16.94 11.55 4.42
CA ASN A 341 -17.56 12.87 4.19
C ASN A 341 -16.66 13.86 3.42
N GLY A 342 -15.81 13.36 2.52
CA GLY A 342 -14.87 14.17 1.75
C GLY A 342 -13.56 14.49 2.48
N GLU A 343 -13.41 14.11 3.75
CA GLU A 343 -12.19 14.33 4.53
C GLU A 343 -11.28 13.09 4.56
N ARG A 344 -9.96 13.32 4.56
CA ARG A 344 -8.98 12.24 4.68
C ARG A 344 -8.87 11.80 6.13
N VAL A 345 -9.09 10.51 6.38
CA VAL A 345 -8.93 9.90 7.71
C VAL A 345 -7.45 9.81 8.11
N PHE A 346 -6.57 9.50 7.15
CA PHE A 346 -5.13 9.36 7.38
C PHE A 346 -4.34 10.34 6.53
N THR A 347 -3.37 11.02 7.15
CA THR A 347 -2.48 11.97 6.47
C THR A 347 -1.24 11.27 5.91
N ALA A 348 -0.76 10.22 6.58
CA ALA A 348 0.44 9.48 6.18
C ALA A 348 0.42 8.02 6.66
N LEU A 349 1.31 7.23 6.07
CA LEU A 349 1.76 5.95 6.60
C LEU A 349 3.16 6.13 7.20
N LEU A 350 3.29 6.07 8.51
CA LEU A 350 4.57 6.03 9.18
C LEU A 350 5.22 4.68 8.97
N THR A 351 6.49 4.66 8.58
CA THR A 351 7.30 3.44 8.51
C THR A 351 8.56 3.60 9.34
N VAL A 352 8.91 2.57 10.12
CA VAL A 352 10.21 2.44 10.76
C VAL A 352 10.92 1.24 10.15
N THR A 353 12.14 1.44 9.67
CA THR A 353 13.00 0.35 9.17
C THR A 353 14.23 0.17 10.05
N ASN A 354 14.79 -1.04 10.04
CA ASN A 354 16.04 -1.36 10.71
C ASN A 354 17.26 -1.20 9.79
N GLN A 355 18.44 -1.59 10.30
CA GLN A 355 19.72 -1.48 9.60
C GLN A 355 19.82 -2.33 8.32
N ASN A 356 18.92 -3.30 8.13
CA ASN A 356 18.84 -4.14 6.94
C ASN A 356 17.76 -3.65 5.94
N GLY A 357 17.12 -2.51 6.20
CA GLY A 357 15.99 -2.01 5.41
C GLY A 357 14.71 -2.82 5.60
N GLN A 358 14.63 -3.65 6.64
CA GLN A 358 13.42 -4.42 6.96
C GLN A 358 12.47 -3.56 7.78
N VAL A 359 11.17 -3.70 7.51
CA VAL A 359 10.12 -2.95 8.22
C VAL A 359 10.00 -3.49 9.64
N ARG A 360 10.16 -2.59 10.62
CA ARG A 360 9.94 -2.84 12.05
C ARG A 360 8.56 -2.44 12.51
N GLU A 361 7.99 -1.42 11.86
CA GLU A 361 6.68 -0.87 12.21
C GLU A 361 6.11 -0.12 11.00
N CYS A 362 4.79 -0.20 10.82
CA CYS A 362 4.11 0.47 9.73
C CYS A 362 2.69 0.86 10.18
N ASN A 363 2.43 2.16 10.37
CA ASN A 363 1.17 2.65 10.95
C ASN A 363 0.55 3.79 10.15
N LEU A 364 -0.74 3.67 9.85
CA LEU A 364 -1.53 4.78 9.33
C LEU A 364 -1.77 5.79 10.44
N VAL A 365 -1.40 7.05 10.20
CA VAL A 365 -1.51 8.14 11.19
C VAL A 365 -2.46 9.22 10.70
N ALA A 366 -3.34 9.69 11.57
CA ALA A 366 -4.28 10.76 11.25
C ALA A 366 -3.58 12.11 11.06
N THR A 367 -2.52 12.35 11.86
CA THR A 367 -1.67 13.55 11.80
C THR A 367 -0.19 13.17 11.87
N LYS A 368 0.72 14.14 11.65
CA LYS A 368 2.16 13.95 11.84
C LYS A 368 2.62 14.14 13.29
N SER A 369 1.69 14.31 14.24
CA SER A 369 2.01 14.50 15.65
C SER A 369 2.66 13.24 16.23
N HIS A 370 3.69 13.42 17.07
CA HIS A 370 4.36 12.34 17.81
C HIS A 370 3.38 11.45 18.59
N SER A 371 2.30 12.02 19.11
CA SER A 371 1.24 11.29 19.84
C SER A 371 0.60 10.16 19.01
N GLN A 372 0.60 10.26 17.68
CA GLN A 372 0.00 9.26 16.80
C GLN A 372 0.83 7.97 16.70
N PHE A 373 2.13 8.02 17.03
CA PHE A 373 3.03 6.89 16.82
C PHE A 373 3.96 6.57 17.98
N GLU A 374 3.84 7.29 19.09
CA GLU A 374 4.53 6.99 20.34
C GLU A 374 4.35 5.53 20.79
N HIS A 375 3.10 5.06 20.81
CA HIS A 375 2.81 3.70 21.26
C HIS A 375 3.49 2.64 20.38
N ALA A 376 3.61 2.91 19.09
CA ALA A 376 4.27 2.01 18.15
C ALA A 376 5.78 1.92 18.42
N LEU A 377 6.45 3.05 18.64
CA LEU A 377 7.87 3.06 19.00
C LEU A 377 8.14 2.39 20.36
N ILE A 378 7.22 2.54 21.33
CA ILE A 378 7.30 1.83 22.61
C ILE A 378 7.23 0.31 22.39
N LYS A 379 6.37 -0.19 21.50
CA LYS A 379 6.30 -1.62 21.15
C LYS A 379 7.59 -2.12 20.50
N ILE A 380 8.21 -1.32 19.64
CA ILE A 380 9.54 -1.64 19.09
C ILE A 380 10.55 -1.82 20.24
N ARG A 381 10.65 -0.86 21.15
CA ARG A 381 11.54 -0.94 22.33
C ARG A 381 11.32 -2.19 23.16
N GLN A 382 10.05 -2.48 23.47
CA GLN A 382 9.64 -3.62 24.29
C GLN A 382 9.94 -4.96 23.60
N SER A 383 9.66 -5.07 22.30
CA SER A 383 9.95 -6.29 21.54
C SER A 383 11.45 -6.56 21.42
N LEU A 384 12.26 -5.52 21.23
CA LEU A 384 13.73 -5.66 21.24
C LEU A 384 14.20 -6.24 22.57
N PHE A 385 13.72 -5.70 23.69
CA PHE A 385 14.04 -6.23 25.02
C PHE A 385 13.56 -7.67 25.20
N MET A 386 12.31 -7.96 24.85
CA MET A 386 11.70 -9.29 24.99
C MET A 386 12.47 -10.37 24.23
N TYR A 387 12.99 -10.05 23.05
CA TYR A 387 13.71 -10.99 22.19
C TYR A 387 15.25 -10.92 22.35
N GLY A 388 15.75 -10.16 23.33
CA GLY A 388 17.19 -10.11 23.64
C GLY A 388 18.04 -9.32 22.63
N HIS A 389 17.42 -8.41 21.88
CA HIS A 389 18.12 -7.51 20.96
C HIS A 389 18.65 -6.26 21.68
N LEU A 390 19.67 -5.65 21.08
CA LEU A 390 20.15 -4.33 21.49
C LEU A 390 19.10 -3.26 21.22
N GLN A 391 19.10 -2.22 22.06
CA GLN A 391 18.29 -1.03 21.85
C GLN A 391 18.90 -0.13 20.76
N PRO A 392 18.09 0.69 20.07
CA PRO A 392 18.60 1.56 19.02
C PRO A 392 19.62 2.56 19.58
N TYR A 393 20.79 2.65 18.96
CA TYR A 393 21.81 3.66 19.28
C TYR A 393 21.92 4.75 18.20
N LEU A 394 21.26 4.55 17.04
CA LEU A 394 21.19 5.53 15.97
C LEU A 394 19.80 5.55 15.33
N PHE A 395 19.28 6.75 15.07
CA PHE A 395 17.98 6.95 14.45
C PHE A 395 18.07 8.05 13.37
N TYR A 396 17.70 7.73 12.14
CA TYR A 396 17.57 8.69 11.05
C TYR A 396 16.13 9.20 10.95
N THR A 397 15.99 10.52 10.88
CA THR A 397 14.73 11.25 10.71
C THR A 397 14.98 12.49 9.86
N ASP A 398 13.95 12.94 9.14
CA ASP A 398 13.98 14.16 8.32
C ASP A 398 14.00 15.45 9.15
N THR A 399 13.65 15.40 10.44
CA THR A 399 13.54 16.60 11.28
C THR A 399 14.17 16.44 12.66
N MET A 400 14.94 17.46 13.06
CA MET A 400 15.52 17.54 14.41
C MET A 400 14.45 17.74 15.50
N ALA A 401 13.22 18.11 15.13
CA ALA A 401 12.09 18.18 16.06
C ALA A 401 11.79 16.82 16.73
N ASP A 402 12.13 15.71 16.07
CA ASP A 402 11.91 14.37 16.61
C ASP A 402 12.94 13.98 17.68
N LYS A 403 14.07 14.69 17.79
CA LYS A 403 15.20 14.28 18.65
C LYS A 403 14.78 14.03 20.09
N ALA A 404 14.18 15.02 20.73
CA ALA A 404 13.82 14.93 22.15
C ALA A 404 12.78 13.83 22.41
N PHE A 405 11.86 13.64 21.45
CA PHE A 405 10.85 12.59 21.49
C PHE A 405 11.47 11.20 21.31
N LEU A 406 12.30 10.99 20.29
CA LEU A 406 12.95 9.70 20.06
C LEU A 406 13.87 9.32 21.23
N GLU A 407 14.62 10.27 21.78
CA GLU A 407 15.46 10.03 22.96
C GLU A 407 14.66 9.74 24.24
N SER A 408 13.42 10.24 24.36
CA SER A 408 12.56 9.91 25.52
C SER A 408 12.05 8.48 25.43
N ILE A 409 11.76 8.00 24.21
CA ILE A 409 11.35 6.61 23.97
C ILE A 409 12.56 5.67 24.06
N PHE A 410 13.69 6.01 23.46
CA PHE A 410 14.91 5.19 23.42
C PHE A 410 16.07 5.89 24.14
N PRO A 411 16.22 5.72 25.47
CA PRO A 411 17.30 6.34 26.24
C PRO A 411 18.71 5.99 25.76
N SER A 412 18.87 4.82 25.12
CA SER A 412 20.12 4.37 24.50
C SER A 412 20.67 5.33 23.46
N LEU A 413 19.83 6.18 22.85
CA LEU A 413 20.25 7.23 21.92
C LEU A 413 21.10 8.32 22.58
N ARG A 414 21.14 8.39 23.92
CA ARG A 414 21.95 9.36 24.67
C ARG A 414 23.25 8.75 25.21
N GLU A 415 23.38 7.42 25.17
CA GLU A 415 24.52 6.73 25.78
C GLU A 415 25.80 6.95 24.96
N GLY A 416 26.80 7.58 25.58
CA GLY A 416 28.09 7.84 24.93
C GLY A 416 28.06 8.88 23.82
N VAL A 417 26.98 9.67 23.69
CA VAL A 417 26.84 10.69 22.64
C VAL A 417 27.39 12.04 23.11
N VAL A 418 28.34 12.60 22.36
CA VAL A 418 28.82 13.97 22.50
C VAL A 418 28.25 14.80 21.35
N PRO A 419 27.37 15.79 21.60
CA PRO A 419 26.86 16.66 20.55
C PRO A 419 28.00 17.38 19.83
N ILE A 420 28.09 17.23 18.51
CA ILE A 420 28.99 18.03 17.69
C ILE A 420 28.23 19.28 17.27
N GLU A 421 28.42 20.37 17.99
CA GLU A 421 27.89 21.66 17.57
C GLU A 421 28.62 22.14 16.30
N LYS A 422 27.86 22.68 15.34
CA LYS A 422 28.44 23.23 14.12
C LYS A 422 29.35 24.41 14.49
N HIS A 423 30.59 24.40 14.00
CA HIS A 423 31.65 25.37 14.32
C HIS A 423 32.13 25.36 15.78
N SER A 424 31.95 24.26 16.53
CA SER A 424 32.45 24.13 17.92
C SER A 424 33.97 24.25 18.07
N ASN A 425 34.70 24.23 16.95
CA ASN A 425 36.14 24.44 16.88
C ASN A 425 36.55 25.92 16.85
N LEU A 426 35.60 26.86 16.76
CA LEU A 426 35.84 28.31 16.78
C LEU A 426 35.57 28.88 18.17
N GLU A 427 36.23 29.99 18.50
CA GLU A 427 35.95 30.70 19.75
C GLU A 427 34.52 31.28 19.74
N PRO A 428 33.77 31.18 20.86
CA PRO A 428 32.45 31.80 20.96
C PRO A 428 32.49 33.30 20.67
N PHE A 429 31.50 33.77 19.91
CA PHE A 429 31.28 35.20 19.73
C PHE A 429 30.72 35.80 21.02
N SER A 430 31.43 36.78 21.57
CA SER A 430 30.99 37.59 22.70
C SER A 430 30.82 39.04 22.27
N ILE A 431 29.85 39.72 22.88
CA ILE A 431 29.71 41.17 22.77
C ILE A 431 30.91 41.81 23.51
N PRO A 432 31.64 42.76 22.90
CA PRO A 432 32.75 43.44 23.57
C PRO A 432 32.31 44.18 24.85
N ASP A 433 33.17 44.19 25.87
CA ASP A 433 32.88 44.76 27.20
C ASP A 433 32.57 46.26 27.18
N ASP A 434 33.02 46.97 26.15
CA ASP A 434 32.83 48.40 25.94
C ASP A 434 31.58 48.74 25.12
N VAL A 435 30.76 47.74 24.77
CA VAL A 435 29.46 47.91 24.11
C VAL A 435 28.35 47.94 25.15
N GLU A 436 27.57 49.01 25.16
CA GLU A 436 26.45 49.21 26.07
C GLU A 436 25.16 48.60 25.50
N VAL A 437 24.51 47.70 26.24
CA VAL A 437 23.21 47.12 25.87
C VAL A 437 22.10 47.85 26.61
N LEU A 438 21.22 48.53 25.86
CA LEU A 438 20.20 49.43 26.38
C LEU A 438 18.80 48.92 26.04
N VAL A 439 18.04 48.53 27.06
CA VAL A 439 16.63 48.14 26.90
C VAL A 439 15.75 49.40 26.98
N LYS A 440 14.83 49.56 26.03
CA LYS A 440 13.87 50.67 25.95
C LYS A 440 12.47 50.13 25.67
N ASP A 441 11.51 50.47 26.52
CA ASP A 441 10.13 49.97 26.48
C ASP A 441 9.07 51.08 26.46
N GLU A 442 9.47 52.34 26.65
CA GLU A 442 8.59 53.51 26.52
C GLU A 442 8.88 54.34 25.27
N ALA A 443 7.84 54.85 24.61
CA ALA A 443 7.97 55.61 23.36
C ALA A 443 8.88 56.83 23.49
N SER A 444 8.84 57.54 24.62
CA SER A 444 9.72 58.67 24.93
C SER A 444 11.20 58.26 24.99
N SER A 445 11.49 57.13 25.64
CA SER A 445 12.84 56.58 25.80
C SER A 445 13.40 56.04 24.49
N ILE A 446 12.55 55.42 23.65
CA ILE A 446 12.90 55.00 22.29
C ILE A 446 13.19 56.23 21.44
N ASN A 447 12.34 57.25 21.46
CA ASN A 447 12.57 58.48 20.71
C ASN A 447 13.85 59.20 21.10
N ALA A 448 14.16 59.28 22.40
CA ALA A 448 15.40 59.86 22.88
C ALA A 448 16.63 59.08 22.39
N ALA A 449 16.57 57.73 22.47
CA ALA A 449 17.64 56.86 22.01
C ALA A 449 17.88 56.94 20.50
N LEU A 450 16.81 56.97 19.70
CA LEU A 450 16.95 56.98 18.24
C LEU A 450 17.24 58.37 17.69
N SER A 451 16.90 59.44 18.42
CA SER A 451 17.35 60.80 18.08
C SER A 451 18.88 60.86 17.99
N THR A 452 19.61 60.18 18.88
CA THR A 452 21.09 60.21 18.82
C THR A 452 21.65 59.56 17.56
N ILE A 453 20.97 58.58 16.99
CA ILE A 453 21.36 57.96 15.71
C ILE A 453 20.98 58.87 14.53
N LEU A 454 19.82 59.51 14.64
CA LEU A 454 19.32 60.41 13.60
C LEU A 454 20.13 61.70 13.49
N ASP A 455 20.69 62.19 14.60
CA ASP A 455 21.55 63.37 14.65
C ASP A 455 22.88 63.17 13.91
N ASP A 456 23.32 61.92 13.78
CA ASP A 456 24.54 61.56 13.05
C ASP A 456 24.31 61.41 11.54
N VAL A 457 23.05 61.42 11.07
CA VAL A 457 22.72 61.19 9.66
C VAL A 457 23.34 62.28 8.80
N PRO A 458 24.19 61.92 7.82
CA PRO A 458 24.87 62.89 6.99
C PRO A 458 23.90 63.75 6.18
N VAL A 459 24.24 65.03 6.04
CA VAL A 459 23.42 66.02 5.30
C VAL A 459 23.86 66.09 3.83
N GLU A 460 25.14 65.88 3.53
CA GLU A 460 25.66 65.91 2.16
C GLU A 460 25.54 64.55 1.48
N GLU A 461 25.06 64.49 0.24
CA GLU A 461 24.93 63.24 -0.53
C GLU A 461 26.28 62.55 -0.82
N SER A 462 27.39 63.28 -0.74
CA SER A 462 28.76 62.80 -0.92
C SER A 462 29.26 61.93 0.26
N GLU A 463 28.67 62.09 1.44
CA GLU A 463 29.06 61.37 2.65
C GLU A 463 28.47 59.94 2.68
N PRO A 464 29.20 58.97 3.26
CA PRO A 464 28.73 57.59 3.31
C PRO A 464 27.48 57.45 4.18
N ASP A 465 26.53 56.64 3.71
CA ASP A 465 25.35 56.28 4.50
C ASP A 465 25.74 55.63 5.84
N ILE A 466 24.91 55.85 6.86
CA ILE A 466 25.04 55.17 8.15
C ILE A 466 24.59 53.71 7.99
N VAL A 467 25.28 52.80 8.67
CA VAL A 467 24.87 51.40 8.78
C VAL A 467 24.54 51.08 10.23
N VAL A 468 23.35 50.55 10.47
CA VAL A 468 22.93 50.00 11.76
C VAL A 468 22.73 48.49 11.62
N GLY A 469 23.17 47.72 12.62
CA GLY A 469 22.75 46.33 12.74
C GLY A 469 21.26 46.29 13.10
N PHE A 470 20.47 45.43 12.45
CA PHE A 470 19.03 45.36 12.66
C PHE A 470 18.54 43.92 12.66
N ASP A 471 17.72 43.58 13.66
CA ASP A 471 16.97 42.33 13.72
C ASP A 471 15.63 42.53 14.45
N ALA A 472 14.67 41.63 14.25
CA ALA A 472 13.38 41.71 14.91
C ALA A 472 12.86 40.32 15.32
N GLU A 473 12.28 40.24 16.52
CA GLU A 473 11.75 39.00 17.10
C GLU A 473 10.23 39.08 17.25
N TRP A 474 9.55 37.95 17.07
CA TRP A 474 8.09 37.85 17.08
C TRP A 474 7.61 36.68 17.92
N ASN A 475 6.38 36.80 18.44
CA ASN A 475 5.75 35.70 19.16
C ASN A 475 5.33 34.58 18.19
N VAL A 476 5.39 33.33 18.63
CA VAL A 476 4.91 32.18 17.85
C VAL A 476 3.76 31.51 18.59
N THR A 477 2.65 31.28 17.90
CA THR A 477 1.56 30.45 18.40
C THR A 477 1.61 29.08 17.72
N VAL A 478 1.48 28.02 18.52
CA VAL A 478 1.43 26.64 18.01
C VAL A 478 -0.05 26.23 17.93
N GLY A 479 -0.55 26.00 16.73
CA GLY A 479 -1.91 25.50 16.53
C GLY A 479 -2.06 24.04 16.94
N ASN A 480 -3.30 23.60 17.17
CA ASN A 480 -3.63 22.23 17.61
C ASN A 480 -3.12 21.10 16.69
N TRP A 481 -2.75 21.43 15.45
CA TRP A 481 -2.24 20.49 14.44
C TRP A 481 -0.71 20.53 14.31
N GLY A 482 0.00 21.24 15.20
CA GLY A 482 1.45 21.40 15.17
C GLY A 482 1.95 22.45 14.16
N ASN A 483 1.05 23.24 13.59
CA ASN A 483 1.41 24.33 12.68
C ASN A 483 1.83 25.57 13.48
N TYR A 484 2.93 26.20 13.08
CA TYR A 484 3.40 27.44 13.67
C TYR A 484 2.80 28.65 12.96
N THR A 485 2.19 29.54 13.72
CA THR A 485 1.71 30.85 13.25
C THR A 485 2.61 31.93 13.81
N ARG A 486 3.22 32.72 12.92
CA ARG A 486 3.96 33.93 13.26
C ARG A 486 2.98 34.99 13.78
N GLY A 487 3.18 35.44 15.01
CA GLY A 487 2.47 36.56 15.62
C GLY A 487 3.18 37.89 15.36
N GLU A 488 2.69 38.95 15.99
CA GLU A 488 3.25 40.30 15.83
C GLU A 488 4.69 40.42 16.35
N VAL A 489 5.43 41.36 15.76
CA VAL A 489 6.77 41.73 16.22
C VAL A 489 6.67 42.19 17.66
N SER A 490 7.60 41.74 18.51
CA SER A 490 7.61 42.09 19.93
C SER A 490 8.84 42.88 20.33
N VAL A 491 9.98 42.59 19.72
CA VAL A 491 11.26 43.22 20.01
C VAL A 491 11.96 43.59 18.71
N VAL A 492 12.53 44.79 18.67
CA VAL A 492 13.45 45.24 17.61
C VAL A 492 14.82 45.47 18.23
N GLN A 493 15.86 44.97 17.58
CA GLN A 493 17.25 45.14 17.99
C GLN A 493 17.94 46.07 17.01
N ILE A 494 18.61 47.12 17.51
CA ILE A 494 19.39 48.06 16.69
C ILE A 494 20.79 48.19 17.28
N ALA A 495 21.81 47.83 16.52
CA ALA A 495 23.21 48.03 16.90
C ALA A 495 23.79 49.22 16.14
N TYR A 496 24.34 50.20 16.87
CA TYR A 496 25.00 51.37 16.30
C TYR A 496 26.18 51.79 17.18
N GLU A 497 27.34 51.99 16.55
CA GLU A 497 28.61 52.26 17.24
C GLU A 497 28.89 51.29 18.41
N ARG A 498 29.03 51.81 19.63
CA ARG A 498 29.28 51.08 20.88
C ARG A 498 27.99 50.82 21.67
N ARG A 499 26.83 50.78 21.00
CA ARG A 499 25.51 50.59 21.64
C ARG A 499 24.66 49.56 20.92
N VAL A 500 23.95 48.74 21.70
CA VAL A 500 22.90 47.85 21.20
C VAL A 500 21.61 48.21 21.91
N TYR A 501 20.64 48.68 21.15
CA TYR A 501 19.30 49.01 21.64
C TYR A 501 18.37 47.83 21.47
N ILE A 502 17.73 47.41 22.57
CA ILE A 502 16.66 46.40 22.58
C ILE A 502 15.35 47.14 22.83
N LEU A 503 14.57 47.32 21.76
CA LEU A 503 13.32 48.07 21.78
C LEU A 503 12.15 47.11 21.98
N GLN A 504 11.47 47.19 23.13
CA GLN A 504 10.27 46.41 23.41
C GLN A 504 9.05 47.16 22.89
N ILE A 505 8.55 46.75 21.72
CA ILE A 505 7.51 47.49 20.97
C ILE A 505 6.14 46.82 20.96
N SER A 506 6.01 45.61 21.54
CA SER A 506 4.77 44.83 21.55
C SER A 506 3.55 45.62 22.03
N ARG A 507 3.69 46.43 23.09
CA ARG A 507 2.59 47.25 23.62
C ARG A 507 2.18 48.39 22.69
N MET A 508 3.12 48.91 21.90
CA MET A 508 2.88 50.04 20.98
C MET A 508 2.16 49.55 19.72
N LEU A 509 2.47 48.32 19.29
CA LEU A 509 1.81 47.67 18.14
C LEU A 509 0.35 47.29 18.40
N VAL A 510 -0.07 47.16 19.66
CA VAL A 510 -1.52 47.02 20.00
C VAL A 510 -2.31 48.21 19.47
N GLU A 511 -1.72 49.41 19.50
CA GLU A 511 -2.31 50.63 18.96
C GLU A 511 -1.96 50.85 17.48
N ARG A 512 -1.26 49.90 16.83
CA ARG A 512 -0.77 49.96 15.45
C ARG A 512 0.09 51.18 15.12
N HIS A 513 0.78 51.73 16.14
CA HIS A 513 1.67 52.88 16.01
C HIS A 513 3.05 52.60 16.61
N LEU A 514 4.09 53.24 16.07
CA LEU A 514 5.45 53.21 16.61
C LEU A 514 5.90 54.63 17.02
N PRO A 515 6.92 54.75 17.89
CA PRO A 515 7.53 56.02 18.20
C PRO A 515 8.03 56.74 16.94
N GLU A 516 7.77 58.04 16.84
CA GLU A 516 8.08 58.87 15.66
C GLU A 516 9.52 58.70 15.15
N LYS A 517 10.52 58.71 16.05
CA LYS A 517 11.92 58.58 15.66
C LYS A 517 12.27 57.19 15.16
N LEU A 518 11.55 56.16 15.61
CA LEU A 518 11.70 54.81 15.06
C LEU A 518 11.18 54.76 13.62
N ILE A 519 10.02 55.34 13.34
CA ILE A 519 9.49 55.47 11.98
C ILE A 519 10.47 56.25 11.10
N MET A 520 10.97 57.41 11.57
CA MET A 520 11.96 58.20 10.84
C MET A 520 13.21 57.38 10.48
N LEU A 521 13.75 56.61 11.42
CA LEU A 521 14.93 55.76 11.19
C LEU A 521 14.65 54.64 10.18
N LEU A 522 13.52 53.96 10.30
CA LEU A 522 13.14 52.85 9.43
C LEU A 522 12.87 53.30 7.99
N SER A 523 12.27 54.49 7.81
CA SER A 523 11.97 55.05 6.50
C SER A 523 13.11 55.83 5.85
N ASN A 524 14.17 56.17 6.60
CA ASN A 524 15.30 56.92 6.03
C ASN A 524 16.18 56.03 5.12
N PRO A 525 16.34 56.35 3.82
CA PRO A 525 17.15 55.55 2.90
C PRO A 525 18.66 55.65 3.16
N ARG A 526 19.11 56.73 3.81
CA ARG A 526 20.52 56.93 4.20
C ARG A 526 20.93 56.19 5.47
N ILE A 527 19.98 55.50 6.11
CA ILE A 527 20.24 54.57 7.20
C ILE A 527 20.05 53.16 6.66
N ARG A 528 21.16 52.47 6.45
CA ARG A 528 21.21 51.09 5.99
C ARG A 528 20.98 50.14 7.17
N LYS A 529 19.92 49.34 7.12
CA LYS A 529 19.58 48.34 8.13
C LYS A 529 20.20 47.00 7.72
N ALA A 530 21.31 46.64 8.37
CA ALA A 530 22.10 45.45 8.07
C ALA A 530 21.68 44.27 8.95
N GLY A 531 21.24 43.18 8.32
CA GLY A 531 20.81 41.98 9.03
C GLY A 531 20.64 40.78 8.09
N ARG A 532 20.24 39.64 8.64
CA ARG A 532 19.94 38.44 7.82
C ARG A 532 18.45 38.39 7.52
N MET A 533 18.06 38.35 6.24
CA MET A 533 16.66 38.44 5.79
C MET A 533 15.93 39.73 6.23
N VAL A 534 16.67 40.77 6.62
CA VAL A 534 16.17 42.01 7.22
C VAL A 534 15.06 42.71 6.43
N ALA A 535 15.06 42.62 5.10
CA ALA A 535 13.99 43.18 4.27
C ALA A 535 12.61 42.56 4.59
N SER A 536 12.58 41.29 4.97
CA SER A 536 11.35 40.61 5.38
C SER A 536 10.86 41.12 6.74
N ASP A 537 11.77 41.38 7.67
CA ASP A 537 11.43 41.91 9.00
C ASP A 537 10.91 43.34 8.92
N LEU A 538 11.55 44.19 8.11
CA LEU A 538 11.07 45.54 7.83
C LEU A 538 9.67 45.52 7.22
N LYS A 539 9.45 44.71 6.18
CA LYS A 539 8.14 44.60 5.52
C LYS A 539 7.06 44.07 6.47
N TYR A 540 7.40 43.12 7.34
CA TYR A 540 6.46 42.57 8.29
C TYR A 540 6.10 43.58 9.38
N LEU A 541 7.10 44.30 9.92
CA LEU A 541 6.87 45.39 10.86
C LEU A 541 6.03 46.51 10.24
N GLU A 542 6.31 46.91 9.00
CA GLU A 542 5.52 47.90 8.24
C GLU A 542 4.05 47.47 8.13
N SER A 543 3.79 46.20 7.79
CA SER A 543 2.42 45.68 7.68
C SER A 543 1.64 45.63 9.00
N SER A 544 2.32 45.80 10.14
CA SER A 544 1.73 45.80 11.48
C SER A 544 1.20 47.19 11.89
N LEU A 545 1.39 48.22 11.05
CA LEU A 545 1.03 49.62 11.37
C LEU A 545 -0.14 50.11 10.52
N ASP A 546 -0.71 51.25 10.91
CA ASP A 546 -1.70 51.98 10.13
C ASP A 546 -1.01 53.05 9.27
N ASP A 547 -1.09 52.89 7.95
CA ASP A 547 -0.58 53.82 6.93
C ASP A 547 0.86 54.35 7.17
N PRO A 548 1.86 53.49 7.46
CA PRO A 548 3.22 53.95 7.67
C PRO A 548 3.88 54.39 6.35
N PRO A 549 4.86 55.31 6.38
CA PRO A 549 5.77 55.47 5.27
C PRO A 549 6.56 54.18 5.00
N PRO A 550 7.01 53.94 3.75
CA PRO A 550 7.73 52.71 3.41
C PRO A 550 9.02 52.59 4.23
N PHE A 551 9.32 51.39 4.71
CA PHE A 551 10.59 51.11 5.41
C PHE A 551 11.68 50.74 4.40
N LEU A 552 12.73 51.56 4.34
CA LEU A 552 13.75 51.55 3.28
C LEU A 552 15.11 51.10 3.81
N GLY A 553 16.13 51.03 2.95
CA GLY A 553 17.53 50.85 3.38
C GLY A 553 17.95 49.44 3.82
N ALA A 554 17.17 48.40 3.53
CA ALA A 554 17.55 47.02 3.85
C ALA A 554 18.90 46.61 3.22
N LEU A 555 19.78 45.99 4.01
CA LEU A 555 21.05 45.42 3.58
C LEU A 555 21.16 43.96 4.06
N ASP A 556 20.84 43.00 3.19
CA ASP A 556 20.96 41.58 3.52
C ASP A 556 22.43 41.13 3.54
N LEU A 557 22.90 40.71 4.71
CA LEU A 557 24.30 40.34 4.93
C LEU A 557 24.73 39.11 4.12
N ALA A 558 23.83 38.14 3.86
CA ALA A 558 24.17 36.94 3.11
C ALA A 558 24.36 37.24 1.61
N ALA A 559 23.49 38.07 1.04
CA ALA A 559 23.62 38.57 -0.32
C ALA A 559 24.89 39.43 -0.46
N PHE A 560 25.12 40.35 0.49
CA PHE A 560 26.29 41.21 0.50
C PHE A 560 27.62 40.45 0.58
N ALA A 561 27.67 39.40 1.42
CA ALA A 561 28.83 38.51 1.56
C ALA A 561 29.05 37.64 0.30
N ARG A 562 27.97 37.13 -0.32
CA ARG A 562 28.05 36.38 -1.58
C ARG A 562 28.63 37.25 -2.70
N ASP A 563 28.13 38.48 -2.84
CA ASP A 563 28.57 39.39 -3.91
C ASP A 563 30.05 39.79 -3.77
N ARG A 564 30.64 39.56 -2.60
CA ARG A 564 32.07 39.74 -2.29
C ARG A 564 32.86 38.43 -2.25
N ASN A 565 32.27 37.32 -2.68
CA ASN A 565 32.87 35.99 -2.69
C ASN A 565 33.33 35.48 -1.31
N VAL A 566 32.73 35.96 -0.22
CA VAL A 566 33.01 35.45 1.13
C VAL A 566 32.28 34.13 1.39
N VAL A 567 31.10 33.96 0.80
CA VAL A 567 30.29 32.74 0.90
C VAL A 567 29.79 32.30 -0.47
N PRO A 568 29.60 30.99 -0.71
CA PRO A 568 29.24 30.48 -2.03
C PRO A 568 27.79 30.77 -2.44
N ASN A 569 26.89 31.03 -1.47
CA ASN A 569 25.50 31.39 -1.74
C ASN A 569 24.88 32.21 -0.61
N ALA A 570 23.81 32.94 -0.92
CA ALA A 570 23.08 33.78 0.03
C ALA A 570 22.02 33.03 0.85
N LYS A 571 21.92 31.69 0.75
CA LYS A 571 20.99 30.87 1.56
C LYS A 571 21.56 30.53 2.95
N ILE A 572 22.82 30.90 3.19
CA ILE A 572 23.53 30.65 4.44
C ILE A 572 22.89 31.39 5.63
N GLY A 573 22.96 30.79 6.83
CA GLY A 573 22.40 31.39 8.06
C GLY A 573 23.38 32.36 8.74
N LEU A 574 22.88 33.15 9.69
CA LEU A 574 23.71 34.15 10.41
C LEU A 574 24.89 33.53 11.17
N ALA A 575 24.71 32.37 11.83
CA ALA A 575 25.80 31.71 12.53
C ALA A 575 26.91 31.20 11.59
N ASP A 576 26.53 30.71 10.41
CA ASP A 576 27.48 30.30 9.39
C ASP A 576 28.21 31.52 8.77
N LEU A 577 27.53 32.67 8.62
CA LEU A 577 28.16 33.93 8.24
C LEU A 577 29.15 34.43 9.32
N CYS A 578 28.78 34.33 10.59
CA CYS A 578 29.66 34.67 11.71
C CYS A 578 30.94 33.82 11.68
N ALA A 579 30.80 32.50 11.49
CA ALA A 579 31.92 31.60 11.35
C ALA A 579 32.81 31.96 10.14
N ALA A 580 32.21 32.25 8.98
CA ALA A 580 32.96 32.59 7.77
C ALA A 580 33.69 33.94 7.86
N VAL A 581 33.01 34.97 8.38
CA VAL A 581 33.49 36.37 8.37
C VAL A 581 34.32 36.70 9.60
N LEU A 582 33.84 36.32 10.79
CA LEU A 582 34.44 36.69 12.07
C LEU A 582 35.35 35.60 12.64
N GLN A 583 35.33 34.40 12.06
CA GLN A 583 36.04 33.22 12.59
C GLN A 583 35.65 32.92 14.05
N LYS A 584 34.39 33.17 14.38
CA LYS A 584 33.81 32.93 15.70
C LYS A 584 32.53 32.09 15.62
N GLN A 585 32.27 31.31 16.66
CA GLN A 585 31.05 30.54 16.81
C GLN A 585 29.94 31.43 17.38
N LEU A 586 28.90 31.70 16.59
CA LEU A 586 27.66 32.27 17.14
C LEU A 586 26.81 31.14 17.72
N ALA A 587 26.81 31.01 19.04
CA ALA A 587 26.02 30.01 19.74
C ALA A 587 24.53 30.23 19.45
N LYS A 588 23.82 29.15 19.13
CA LYS A 588 22.36 29.14 19.00
C LYS A 588 21.79 28.27 20.10
N ASN A 589 20.91 28.82 20.93
CA ASN A 589 20.16 28.02 21.89
C ASN A 589 19.17 27.12 21.14
N VAL A 590 19.54 25.85 20.95
CA VAL A 590 18.72 24.87 20.23
C VAL A 590 17.42 24.57 20.98
N SER A 591 17.41 24.70 22.31
CA SER A 591 16.24 24.46 23.17
C SER A 591 15.15 25.53 23.04
N GLU A 592 15.49 26.73 22.58
CA GLU A 592 14.54 27.86 22.43
C GLU A 592 14.03 27.99 20.99
N ARG A 593 14.52 27.14 20.09
CA ARG A 593 14.04 27.09 18.70
C ARG A 593 12.73 26.32 18.61
N ILE A 594 11.68 27.07 18.33
CA ILE A 594 10.36 26.52 17.98
C ILE A 594 10.28 26.24 16.45
N SER A 595 11.32 26.59 15.68
CA SER A 595 11.45 26.30 14.23
C SER A 595 12.87 26.03 13.76
#